data_AF-A0A7W7YI41-F1
#
_entry.id   AF-A0A7W7YI41-F1
#
_cell.length_a   1.000
_cell.length_b   1.000
_cell.length_c   1.000
_cell.angle_alpha   90.00
_cell.angle_beta   90.00
_cell.angle_gamma   90.00
#
_symmetry.space_group_name_H-M   'P 1'
#
loop_
_entity.id
_entity.type
_entity.pdbx_description
1 polymer ?
#
loop_
_entity_poly.entity_id
_entity_poly.type
_entity_poly.pdbx_seq_one_letter_code
_entity_poly.pdbx_strand_id
1 'polypeptide(L)'
;MNDHPLPTLRNQLLSLHKLLMNTERAAYEKEEKVTLSPLKLLQLLTENERFSWLRQLSQLVVMMDEAMEEKPPITNERKDALVAEARHLLTGSTEAGSFAMRYAAIQEREAAVAAAHAEIRKSFE
;
A
#
# COMPACT_ATOMS: atom_id res chain seq x y z
N MET A 1 27.78 -5.15 -2.12
CA MET A 1 27.07 -3.91 -2.47
C MET A 1 25.71 -4.03 -1.83
N ASN A 2 25.38 -3.18 -0.85
CA ASN A 2 24.02 -3.15 -0.33
C ASN A 2 23.17 -2.49 -1.42
N ASP A 3 22.34 -3.27 -2.10
CA ASP A 3 21.34 -2.72 -3.00
C ASP A 3 20.41 -1.82 -2.20
N HIS A 4 20.04 -0.66 -2.78
CA HIS A 4 19.14 0.29 -2.15
C HIS A 4 17.84 -0.41 -1.74
N PRO A 5 17.20 -0.10 -0.60
CA PRO A 5 15.95 -0.77 -0.16
C PRO A 5 14.75 -0.56 -1.10
N LEU A 6 14.85 0.26 -2.14
CA LEU A 6 13.69 0.70 -2.94
C LEU A 6 13.00 -0.47 -3.68
N PRO A 7 13.71 -1.39 -4.38
CA PRO A 7 13.08 -2.53 -5.04
C PRO A 7 12.40 -3.47 -4.06
N THR A 8 13.01 -3.70 -2.90
CA THR A 8 12.45 -4.52 -1.82
C THR A 8 11.18 -3.88 -1.28
N LEU A 9 11.24 -2.59 -0.94
CA LEU A 9 10.11 -1.83 -0.44
C LEU A 9 8.95 -1.83 -1.45
N ARG A 10 9.22 -1.57 -2.74
CA ARG A 10 8.23 -1.66 -3.83
C ARG A 10 7.47 -2.99 -3.81
N ASN A 11 8.18 -4.11 -3.69
CA ASN A 11 7.58 -5.44 -3.67
C ASN A 11 6.75 -5.69 -2.41
N GLN A 12 7.23 -5.20 -1.26
CA GLN A 12 6.50 -5.27 0.00
C GLN A 12 5.21 -4.43 -0.04
N LEU A 13 5.25 -3.22 -0.62
CA LEU A 13 4.09 -2.35 -0.79
C LEU A 13 3.05 -2.95 -1.75
N LEU A 14 3.49 -3.59 -2.84
CA LEU A 14 2.59 -4.31 -3.74
C LEU A 14 1.90 -5.50 -3.05
N SER A 15 2.66 -6.25 -2.24
CA SER A 15 2.13 -7.35 -1.43
C SER A 15 1.13 -6.84 -0.39
N LEU A 16 1.44 -5.71 0.25
CA LEU A 16 0.56 -5.03 1.19
C LEU A 16 -0.75 -4.59 0.51
N HIS A 17 -0.68 -3.97 -0.67
CA HIS A 17 -1.87 -3.55 -1.41
C HIS A 17 -2.82 -4.72 -1.67
N LYS A 18 -2.28 -5.86 -2.12
CA LYS A 18 -3.09 -7.06 -2.36
C LYS A 18 -3.76 -7.57 -1.08
N LEU A 19 -3.04 -7.53 0.04
CA LEU A 19 -3.56 -7.97 1.33
C LEU A 19 -4.69 -7.05 1.84
N LEU A 20 -4.51 -5.74 1.75
CA LEU A 20 -5.52 -4.75 2.12
C LEU A 20 -6.76 -4.86 1.21
N MET A 21 -6.57 -5.02 -0.10
CA MET A 21 -7.65 -5.25 -1.05
C MET A 21 -8.47 -6.50 -0.70
N ASN A 22 -7.82 -7.61 -0.36
CA ASN A 22 -8.50 -8.84 0.02
C ASN A 22 -9.24 -8.69 1.36
N THR A 23 -8.67 -7.96 2.30
CA THR A 23 -9.30 -7.68 3.60
C THR A 23 -10.56 -6.84 3.43
N GLU A 24 -10.48 -5.75 2.67
CA GLU A 24 -11.63 -4.88 2.38
C GLU A 24 -12.70 -5.61 1.57
N ARG A 25 -12.29 -6.44 0.60
CA ARG A 25 -13.21 -7.31 -0.14
C ARG A 25 -14.00 -8.21 0.81
N ALA A 26 -13.32 -8.92 1.71
CA ALA A 26 -13.97 -9.85 2.64
C ALA A 26 -14.92 -9.12 3.60
N ALA A 27 -14.54 -7.92 4.08
CA ALA A 27 -15.40 -7.08 4.91
C ALA A 27 -16.65 -6.63 4.13
N TYR A 28 -16.49 -6.16 2.89
CA TYR A 28 -17.59 -5.76 2.02
C TYR A 28 -18.54 -6.91 1.70
N GLU A 29 -18.01 -8.07 1.29
CA GLU A 29 -18.80 -9.27 1.00
C GLU A 29 -19.63 -9.72 2.21
N LYS A 30 -19.06 -9.63 3.42
CA LYS A 30 -19.75 -9.96 4.67
C LYS A 30 -20.86 -8.96 5.02
N GLU A 31 -20.58 -7.67 4.90
CA GLU A 31 -21.53 -6.59 5.23
C GLU A 31 -22.74 -6.60 4.27
N GLU A 32 -22.48 -6.68 2.96
CA GLU A 32 -23.49 -6.66 1.91
C GLU A 32 -24.13 -8.03 1.65
N LYS A 33 -23.59 -9.10 2.24
CA LYS A 33 -24.01 -10.50 2.03
C LYS A 33 -23.97 -10.91 0.55
N VAL A 34 -22.89 -10.52 -0.14
CA VAL A 34 -22.66 -10.82 -1.55
C VAL A 34 -21.33 -11.53 -1.74
N THR A 35 -21.13 -12.16 -2.90
CA THR A 35 -19.81 -12.61 -3.35
C THR A 35 -19.45 -11.81 -4.60
N LEU A 36 -18.33 -11.10 -4.55
CA LEU A 36 -17.90 -10.22 -5.64
C LEU A 36 -17.22 -11.02 -6.74
N SER A 37 -17.65 -10.80 -7.98
CA SER A 37 -16.88 -11.24 -9.15
C SER A 37 -15.61 -10.39 -9.30
N PRO A 38 -14.55 -10.89 -9.97
CA PRO A 38 -13.34 -10.10 -10.22
C PRO A 38 -13.62 -8.76 -10.91
N LEU A 39 -14.55 -8.74 -11.88
CA LEU A 39 -14.95 -7.51 -12.56
C LEU A 39 -15.63 -6.53 -11.60
N LYS A 40 -16.52 -7.02 -10.72
CA LYS A 40 -17.20 -6.14 -9.76
C LYS A 40 -16.23 -5.58 -8.71
N LEU A 41 -15.27 -6.40 -8.25
CA LEU A 41 -14.21 -5.93 -7.38
C LEU A 41 -13.37 -4.82 -8.05
N LEU A 42 -13.01 -5.01 -9.32
CA LEU A 42 -12.29 -3.98 -10.08
C LEU A 42 -13.07 -2.67 -10.16
N GLN A 43 -14.37 -2.73 -10.48
CA GLN A 43 -15.25 -1.55 -10.47
C GLN A 43 -15.28 -0.86 -9.10
N LEU A 44 -15.35 -1.62 -8.01
CA LEU A 44 -15.35 -1.05 -6.66
C LEU A 44 -14.02 -0.34 -6.36
N LEU A 45 -12.88 -0.92 -6.74
CA LEU A 45 -11.56 -0.31 -6.55
C LEU A 45 -11.40 1.02 -7.31
N THR A 46 -12.05 1.14 -8.47
CA THR A 46 -11.98 2.34 -9.30
C THR A 46 -13.00 3.40 -8.92
N GLU A 47 -14.22 3.01 -8.56
CA GLU A 47 -15.37 3.93 -8.47
C GLU A 47 -15.87 4.15 -7.04
N ASN A 48 -15.65 3.21 -6.12
CA ASN A 48 -16.28 3.26 -4.80
C ASN A 48 -15.40 3.99 -3.77
N GLU A 49 -16.01 4.90 -2.99
CA GLU A 49 -15.32 5.67 -1.95
C GLU A 49 -14.69 4.80 -0.87
N ARG A 50 -15.30 3.65 -0.52
CA ARG A 50 -14.75 2.70 0.47
C ARG A 50 -13.36 2.21 0.08
N PHE A 51 -13.12 1.99 -1.20
CA PHE A 51 -11.86 1.46 -1.72
C PHE A 51 -10.90 2.56 -2.19
N SER A 52 -11.35 3.82 -2.22
CA SER A 52 -10.60 4.95 -2.77
C SER A 52 -9.23 5.16 -2.14
N TRP A 53 -9.11 4.90 -0.85
CA TRP A 53 -7.88 5.08 -0.09
C TRP A 53 -6.77 4.11 -0.54
N LEU A 54 -7.09 2.93 -1.06
CA LEU A 54 -6.10 1.97 -1.58
C LEU A 54 -5.35 2.51 -2.81
N ARG A 55 -5.94 3.47 -3.54
CA ARG A 55 -5.31 4.09 -4.72
C ARG A 55 -4.03 4.84 -4.38
N GLN A 56 -3.93 5.43 -3.19
CA GLN A 56 -2.72 6.14 -2.76
C GLN A 56 -1.50 5.19 -2.69
N LEU A 57 -1.72 3.96 -2.22
CA LEU A 57 -0.68 2.93 -2.18
C LEU A 57 -0.30 2.47 -3.59
N SER A 58 -1.28 2.27 -4.48
CA SER A 58 -1.02 1.90 -5.87
C SER A 58 -0.26 2.99 -6.64
N GLN A 59 -0.61 4.27 -6.43
CA GLN A 59 0.09 5.41 -7.02
C GLN A 59 1.54 5.45 -6.56
N LEU A 60 1.81 5.23 -5.28
CA LEU A 60 3.17 5.17 -4.76
C LEU A 60 3.99 4.02 -5.38
N VAL A 61 3.40 2.84 -5.54
CA VAL A 61 4.06 1.71 -6.21
C VAL A 61 4.38 2.05 -7.67
N VAL A 62 3.46 2.68 -8.39
CA VAL A 62 3.70 3.13 -9.77
C VAL A 62 4.83 4.15 -9.83
N MET A 63 4.84 5.14 -8.93
CA MET A 63 5.93 6.13 -8.88
C MET A 63 7.29 5.48 -8.60
N MET A 64 7.34 4.44 -7.75
CA MET A 64 8.56 3.66 -7.53
C MET A 64 8.99 2.89 -8.79
N ASP A 65 8.04 2.28 -9.50
CA ASP A 65 8.30 1.52 -10.73
C ASP A 65 8.85 2.43 -11.82
N GLU A 66 8.18 3.55 -12.07
CA GLU A 66 8.61 4.55 -13.06
C GLU A 66 10.01 5.08 -12.72
N ALA A 67 10.26 5.45 -11.46
CA ALA A 67 11.55 5.95 -11.02
C ALA A 67 12.67 4.90 -11.19
N MET A 68 12.38 3.62 -10.95
CA MET A 68 13.35 2.54 -11.16
C MET A 68 13.66 2.27 -12.64
N GLU A 69 12.75 2.62 -13.55
CA GLU A 69 12.90 2.44 -15.00
C GLU A 69 13.50 3.66 -15.72
N GLU A 70 13.75 4.77 -15.02
CA GLU A 70 14.32 6.00 -15.58
C GLU A 70 15.71 5.79 -16.21
N LYS A 71 15.96 6.56 -17.28
CA LYS A 71 17.25 6.62 -17.99
C LYS A 71 17.65 8.09 -18.16
N PRO A 72 18.75 8.56 -17.54
CA PRO A 72 19.71 7.83 -16.69
C PRO A 72 19.09 7.34 -15.36
N PRO A 73 19.74 6.38 -14.66
CA PRO A 73 19.22 5.85 -13.39
C PRO A 73 18.98 6.96 -12.35
N ILE A 74 17.89 6.83 -11.58
CA ILE A 74 17.58 7.76 -10.49
C ILE A 74 18.68 7.83 -9.44
N THR A 75 18.84 9.02 -8.88
CA THR A 75 19.79 9.29 -7.81
C THR A 75 19.36 8.64 -6.50
N ASN A 76 20.30 8.43 -5.57
CA ASN A 76 19.96 7.86 -4.26
C ASN A 76 19.07 8.81 -3.46
N GLU A 77 19.25 10.13 -3.59
CA GLU A 77 18.39 11.13 -2.94
C GLU A 77 16.92 11.00 -3.38
N ARG A 78 16.68 10.69 -4.66
CA ARG A 78 15.32 10.44 -5.17
C ARG A 78 14.74 9.14 -4.62
N LYS A 79 15.56 8.09 -4.51
CA LYS A 79 15.14 6.81 -3.90
C LYS A 79 14.81 6.99 -2.42
N ASP A 80 15.62 7.72 -1.67
CA ASP A 80 15.39 8.05 -0.26
C ASP A 80 14.10 8.86 -0.08
N ALA A 81 13.81 9.81 -0.99
CA ALA A 81 12.56 10.55 -0.99
C ALA A 81 11.32 9.64 -1.17
N LEU A 82 11.39 8.64 -2.06
CA LEU A 82 10.31 7.67 -2.25
C LEU A 82 10.12 6.75 -1.03
N VAL A 83 11.21 6.37 -0.36
CA VAL A 83 11.15 5.62 0.91
C VAL A 83 10.49 6.48 2.00
N ALA A 84 10.84 7.75 2.10
CA ALA A 84 10.24 8.69 3.04
C ALA A 84 8.75 8.90 2.77
N GLU A 85 8.34 8.98 1.49
CA GLU A 85 6.94 9.09 1.08
C GLU A 85 6.14 7.84 1.47
N ALA A 86 6.72 6.64 1.27
CA ALA A 86 6.11 5.39 1.74
C ALA A 86 5.91 5.38 3.25
N ARG A 87 6.93 5.79 4.01
CA ARG A 87 6.84 5.89 5.47
C ARG A 87 5.75 6.87 5.89
N HIS A 88 5.67 8.04 5.22
CA HIS A 88 4.65 9.04 5.49
C HIS A 88 3.25 8.54 5.17
N LEU A 89 3.04 7.85 4.06
CA LEU A 89 1.73 7.28 3.72
C LEU A 89 1.25 6.28 4.79
N LEU A 90 2.14 5.39 5.25
CA LEU A 90 1.78 4.34 6.19
C LEU A 90 1.61 4.82 7.63
N THR A 91 2.34 5.86 8.05
CA THR A 91 2.46 6.23 9.48
C THR A 91 2.32 7.73 9.77
N GLY A 92 2.28 8.56 8.74
CA GLY A 92 2.51 10.00 8.85
C GLY A 92 1.26 10.86 9.07
N SER A 93 0.07 10.27 9.14
CA SER A 93 -1.17 11.01 9.37
C SER A 93 -2.02 10.39 10.47
N THR A 94 -2.55 11.24 11.34
CA THR A 94 -3.56 10.90 12.36
C THR A 94 -4.92 11.48 12.01
N GLU A 95 -5.08 12.05 10.80
CA GLU A 95 -6.33 12.65 10.35
C GLU A 95 -7.39 11.55 10.12
N ALA A 96 -8.61 11.79 10.59
CA ALA A 96 -9.71 10.86 10.40
C ALA A 96 -9.98 10.61 8.91
N GLY A 97 -10.05 9.33 8.52
CA GLY A 97 -10.26 8.94 7.13
C GLY A 97 -9.00 8.90 6.27
N SER A 98 -7.85 9.34 6.78
CA SER A 98 -6.55 9.20 6.12
C SER A 98 -6.18 7.72 5.86
N PHE A 99 -5.25 7.51 4.94
CA PHE A 99 -4.70 6.17 4.66
C PHE A 99 -4.17 5.55 5.96
N ALA A 100 -3.31 6.26 6.69
CA ALA A 100 -2.66 5.75 7.89
C ALA A 100 -3.66 5.34 8.98
N MET A 101 -4.74 6.09 9.20
CA MET A 101 -5.79 5.73 10.16
C MET A 101 -6.56 4.47 9.75
N ARG A 102 -6.96 4.36 8.48
CA ARG A 102 -7.66 3.17 7.96
C ARG A 102 -6.76 1.95 7.99
N TYR A 103 -5.51 2.14 7.61
CA TYR A 103 -4.47 1.13 7.61
C TYR A 103 -4.19 0.61 9.03
N ALA A 104 -4.02 1.49 10.01
CA ALA A 104 -3.82 1.12 11.41
C ALA A 104 -5.00 0.29 11.95
N ALA A 105 -6.24 0.69 11.66
CA ALA A 105 -7.43 -0.05 12.08
C ALA A 105 -7.52 -1.46 11.47
N ILE A 106 -6.99 -1.67 10.25
CA ILE A 106 -6.86 -3.00 9.66
C ILE A 106 -5.71 -3.77 10.31
N GLN A 107 -4.56 -3.11 10.50
CA GLN A 107 -3.37 -3.71 11.11
C GLN A 107 -3.65 -4.26 12.51
N GLU A 108 -4.50 -3.59 13.31
CA GLU A 108 -4.87 -4.04 14.65
C GLU A 108 -5.70 -5.33 14.65
N ARG A 109 -6.51 -5.57 13.62
CA ARG A 109 -7.42 -6.73 13.55
C ARG A 109 -6.92 -7.87 12.65
N GLU A 110 -6.09 -7.57 11.65
CA GLU A 110 -5.57 -8.54 10.69
C GLU A 110 -4.09 -8.86 10.98
N ALA A 111 -3.84 -10.02 11.57
CA ALA A 111 -2.48 -10.46 11.92
C ALA A 111 -1.52 -10.51 10.71
N ALA A 112 -2.03 -10.87 9.53
CA ALA A 112 -1.25 -10.88 8.29
C ALA A 112 -0.79 -9.45 7.91
N VAL A 113 -1.62 -8.44 8.15
CA VAL A 113 -1.29 -7.04 7.83
C VAL A 113 -0.27 -6.50 8.83
N ALA A 114 -0.41 -6.86 10.11
CA ALA A 114 0.59 -6.54 11.13
C ALA A 114 1.96 -7.16 10.83
N ALA A 115 2.00 -8.43 10.40
CA ALA A 115 3.23 -9.09 10.01
C ALA A 115 3.87 -8.42 8.77
N ALA A 116 3.07 -8.12 7.74
CA ALA A 116 3.55 -7.39 6.56
C ALA A 116 4.11 -6.00 6.92
N HIS A 117 3.45 -5.28 7.83
CA HIS A 117 3.93 -3.99 8.33
C HIS A 117 5.30 -4.11 9.01
N ALA A 118 5.48 -5.13 9.86
CA ALA A 118 6.75 -5.34 10.56
C ALA A 118 7.91 -5.58 9.58
N GLU A 119 7.67 -6.29 8.48
CA GLU A 119 8.69 -6.47 7.43
C GLU A 119 8.97 -5.21 6.63
N ILE A 120 7.95 -4.40 6.34
CA ILE A 120 8.13 -3.10 5.67
C ILE A 120 8.97 -2.15 6.52
N ARG A 121 8.79 -2.15 7.85
CA ARG A 121 9.58 -1.27 8.74
C ARG A 121 11.08 -1.51 8.64
N LYS A 122 11.52 -2.75 8.38
CA LYS A 122 12.96 -3.06 8.17
C LYS A 122 13.54 -2.40 6.93
N SER A 123 12.70 -2.04 5.96
CA SER A 123 13.09 -1.30 4.75
C SER A 123 13.11 0.21 4.95
N PHE A 124 12.74 0.70 6.14
CA PHE A 124 12.82 2.11 6.54
C PHE A 124 14.03 2.42 7.43
N GLU A 125 14.75 1.38 7.87
CA GLU A 125 15.97 1.45 8.68
C GLU A 125 17.22 1.53 7.78
#